data_AF-A0A521NL56-F1
#
_entry.id   AF-A0A521NL56-F1
#
_cell.length_a   1.000
_cell.length_b   1.000
_cell.length_c   1.000
_cell.angle_alpha   90.00
_cell.angle_beta   90.00
_cell.angle_gamma   90.00
#
_symmetry.space_group_name_H-M   'P 1'
#
loop_
_entity.id
_entity.type
_entity.pdbx_description
1 polymer ?
#
loop_
_entity_poly.entity_id
_entity_poly.type
_entity_poly.pdbx_seq_one_letter_code
_entity_poly.pdbx_strand_id
1 'polypeptide(L)'
;MKWEDHSSVDVGFQAAPVRSAEQGKLLRVCFSGNYGYGSAGNRDATYMDAMFRAADEVLHPEGVILDFSAMAYQWGDMLGKVLNVPDRWRALEEPPFAIVEGADCKGALRSLLVDDLDWDASSLDWIFEDVDQAREFVELRITKNANMFQLQLDRKRDEAALAFWKMLGEEIGPERCRSAACTRLRIKDSVLCRIHHFEQIQHSACPFS
;
A
#
# COMPACT_ATOMS: atom_id res chain seq x y z
N MET A 1 35.76 -7.59 -9.96
CA MET A 1 35.08 -7.38 -8.67
C MET A 1 33.91 -8.33 -8.66
N LYS A 2 33.87 -9.25 -7.71
CA LYS A 2 32.78 -10.22 -7.54
C LYS A 2 31.73 -9.57 -6.62
N TRP A 3 30.46 -9.93 -6.77
CA TRP A 3 29.40 -9.29 -5.98
C TRP A 3 29.49 -9.69 -4.50
N GLU A 4 30.03 -10.88 -4.23
CA GLU A 4 30.38 -11.42 -2.92
C GLU A 4 31.47 -10.59 -2.20
N ASP A 5 32.22 -9.74 -2.92
CA ASP A 5 33.23 -8.86 -2.32
C ASP A 5 32.59 -7.63 -1.63
N HIS A 6 31.28 -7.40 -1.80
CA HIS A 6 30.59 -6.21 -1.30
C HIS A 6 29.96 -6.37 0.08
N SER A 7 29.54 -7.57 0.46
CA SER A 7 28.85 -7.83 1.72
C SER A 7 29.02 -9.28 2.19
N SER A 8 29.02 -9.48 3.50
CA SER A 8 28.91 -10.82 4.12
C SER A 8 27.45 -11.24 4.38
N VAL A 9 26.49 -10.42 3.94
CA VAL A 9 25.06 -10.68 4.00
C VAL A 9 24.59 -11.09 2.61
N ASP A 10 23.95 -12.25 2.52
CA ASP A 10 23.24 -12.70 1.32
C ASP A 10 21.81 -12.13 1.31
N VAL A 11 21.32 -11.78 0.11
CA VAL A 11 19.96 -11.26 -0.10
C VAL A 11 19.20 -12.21 -1.02
N GLY A 12 18.12 -12.80 -0.50
CA GLY A 12 17.19 -13.63 -1.24
C GLY A 12 15.83 -12.96 -1.43
N PHE A 13 15.07 -13.37 -2.45
CA PHE A 13 13.74 -12.85 -2.71
C PHE A 13 12.72 -13.98 -2.84
N GLN A 14 11.55 -13.78 -2.24
CA GLN A 14 10.38 -14.61 -2.44
C GLN A 14 9.20 -13.71 -2.81
N ALA A 15 8.67 -13.88 -4.02
CA ALA A 15 7.46 -13.22 -4.46
C ALA A 15 6.33 -14.23 -4.51
N ALA A 16 5.17 -13.89 -3.93
CA ALA A 16 3.99 -14.74 -3.95
C ALA A 16 2.72 -13.90 -4.16
N PRO A 17 1.67 -14.47 -4.76
CA PRO A 17 0.34 -13.86 -4.73
C PRO A 17 -0.14 -13.66 -3.28
N VAL A 18 -0.91 -12.61 -3.05
CA VAL A 18 -1.64 -12.38 -1.79
C VAL A 18 -2.74 -13.44 -1.66
N ARG A 19 -2.83 -14.17 -0.53
CA ARG A 19 -3.80 -15.27 -0.36
C ARG A 19 -5.24 -14.75 -0.33
N SER A 20 -5.43 -13.57 0.25
CA SER A 20 -6.73 -12.97 0.54
C SER A 20 -7.28 -12.06 -0.57
N ALA A 21 -6.55 -11.85 -1.66
CA ALA A 21 -6.93 -10.94 -2.74
C ALA A 21 -6.87 -11.63 -4.10
N GLU A 22 -7.82 -11.31 -4.98
CA GLU A 22 -7.81 -11.80 -6.37
C GLU A 22 -6.59 -11.28 -7.16
N GLN A 23 -6.06 -10.13 -6.75
CA GLN A 23 -4.90 -9.48 -7.34
C GLN A 23 -4.01 -8.89 -6.24
N GLY A 24 -2.70 -9.08 -6.36
CA GLY A 24 -1.72 -8.55 -5.42
C GLY A 24 -0.52 -9.48 -5.26
N LYS A 25 0.65 -8.90 -5.03
CA LYS A 25 1.94 -9.55 -4.85
C LYS A 25 2.53 -9.11 -3.52
N LEU A 26 2.98 -10.08 -2.75
CA LEU A 26 3.77 -9.88 -1.57
C LEU A 26 5.23 -10.20 -1.88
N LEU A 27 6.14 -9.31 -1.52
CA LEU A 27 7.58 -9.51 -1.61
C LEU A 27 8.15 -9.73 -0.22
N ARG A 28 8.79 -10.89 -0.01
CA ARG A 28 9.65 -11.13 1.15
C ARG A 28 11.11 -11.01 0.71
N VAL A 29 11.86 -10.15 1.38
CA VAL A 29 13.30 -9.97 1.20
C VAL A 29 14.00 -10.65 2.36
N CYS A 30 14.78 -11.68 2.08
CA CYS A 30 15.46 -12.46 3.10
C CYS A 30 16.92 -12.03 3.20
N PHE A 31 17.35 -11.65 4.40
CA PHE A 31 18.73 -11.35 4.74
C PHE A 31 19.32 -12.49 5.57
N SER A 32 20.46 -13.02 5.14
CA SER A 32 21.15 -14.11 5.85
C SER A 32 22.64 -13.89 5.93
N GLY A 33 23.28 -14.40 6.98
CA GLY A 33 24.72 -14.25 7.21
C GLY A 33 25.03 -13.29 8.35
N ASN A 34 26.25 -12.74 8.35
CA ASN A 34 26.75 -11.92 9.46
C ASN A 34 26.84 -10.45 9.02
N TYR A 35 26.05 -9.59 9.65
CA TYR A 35 26.17 -8.14 9.46
C TYR A 35 27.39 -7.62 10.23
N GLY A 36 28.22 -6.80 9.59
CA GLY A 36 29.43 -6.24 10.18
C GLY A 36 29.16 -5.35 11.40
N TYR A 37 29.93 -5.53 12.47
CA TYR A 37 29.77 -4.74 13.70
C TYR A 37 30.13 -3.27 13.49
N GLY A 38 29.22 -2.35 13.85
CA GLY A 38 29.42 -0.91 13.72
C GLY A 38 29.63 -0.45 12.29
N SER A 39 30.61 0.44 12.10
CA SER A 39 30.93 0.99 10.78
C SER A 39 31.44 -0.05 9.77
N ALA A 40 31.88 -1.23 10.23
CA ALA A 40 32.22 -2.33 9.33
C ALA A 40 31.01 -2.82 8.53
N GLY A 41 29.80 -2.69 9.08
CA GLY A 41 28.54 -3.07 8.43
C GLY A 41 27.98 -2.04 7.45
N ASN A 42 28.62 -0.88 7.27
CA ASN A 42 28.09 0.19 6.41
C ASN A 42 27.94 -0.25 4.95
N ARG A 43 28.85 -1.11 4.47
CA ARG A 43 28.76 -1.72 3.14
C ARG A 43 27.63 -2.74 3.06
N ASP A 44 27.44 -3.55 4.11
CA ASP A 44 26.33 -4.51 4.19
C ASP A 44 24.99 -3.78 4.09
N ALA A 45 24.75 -2.75 4.90
CA ALA A 45 23.51 -2.00 4.83
C ALA A 45 23.29 -1.34 3.45
N THR A 46 24.37 -0.88 2.79
CA THR A 46 24.27 -0.29 1.45
C THR A 46 23.87 -1.32 0.40
N TYR A 47 24.48 -2.50 0.47
CA TYR A 47 24.16 -3.62 -0.38
C TYR A 47 22.71 -4.09 -0.16
N MET A 48 22.31 -4.30 1.10
CA MET A 48 20.96 -4.74 1.48
C MET A 48 19.87 -3.77 0.99
N ASP A 49 20.03 -2.47 1.24
CA ASP A 49 19.07 -1.45 0.79
C ASP A 49 19.01 -1.40 -0.75
N ALA A 50 20.14 -1.38 -1.45
CA ALA A 50 20.15 -1.36 -2.91
C ALA A 50 19.42 -2.57 -3.52
N MET A 51 19.66 -3.77 -2.98
CA MET A 51 19.01 -5.00 -3.42
C MET A 51 17.51 -5.00 -3.14
N PHE A 52 17.10 -4.55 -1.95
CA PHE A 52 15.69 -4.38 -1.61
C PHE A 52 14.99 -3.39 -2.55
N ARG A 53 15.54 -2.18 -2.74
CA ARG A 53 14.96 -1.15 -3.60
C ARG A 53 14.83 -1.61 -5.04
N ALA A 54 15.83 -2.32 -5.56
CA ALA A 54 15.78 -2.87 -6.92
C ALA A 54 14.65 -3.89 -7.09
N ALA A 55 14.47 -4.80 -6.12
CA ALA A 55 13.39 -5.78 -6.17
C ALA A 55 12.00 -5.13 -6.01
N ASP A 56 11.88 -4.15 -5.13
CA ASP A 56 10.65 -3.37 -4.93
C ASP A 56 10.24 -2.64 -6.21
N GLU A 57 11.19 -1.99 -6.90
CA GLU A 57 10.94 -1.26 -8.14
C GLU A 57 10.51 -2.19 -9.28
N VAL A 58 11.19 -3.33 -9.46
CA VAL A 58 10.93 -4.25 -10.56
C VAL A 58 9.64 -5.03 -10.37
N LEU A 59 9.36 -5.49 -9.15
CA LEU A 59 8.20 -6.33 -8.87
C LEU A 59 6.95 -5.53 -8.57
N HIS A 60 7.14 -4.31 -8.07
CA HIS A 60 6.10 -3.38 -7.61
C HIS A 60 5.08 -4.07 -6.69
N PRO A 61 5.52 -4.65 -5.56
CA PRO A 61 4.64 -5.42 -4.70
C PRO A 61 3.67 -4.51 -3.93
N GLU A 62 2.50 -5.06 -3.60
CA GLU A 62 1.49 -4.40 -2.77
C GLU A 62 1.80 -4.50 -1.28
N GLY A 63 2.68 -5.42 -0.87
CA GLY A 63 3.21 -5.50 0.50
C GLY A 63 4.61 -6.09 0.57
N VAL A 64 5.36 -5.72 1.61
CA VAL A 64 6.76 -6.11 1.81
C VAL A 64 6.97 -6.73 3.19
N ILE A 65 7.76 -7.80 3.25
CA ILE A 65 8.33 -8.33 4.48
C ILE A 65 9.85 -8.26 4.38
N LEU A 66 10.50 -7.62 5.36
CA LEU A 66 11.94 -7.72 5.54
C LEU A 66 12.24 -8.81 6.57
N ASP A 67 12.98 -9.81 6.15
CA ASP A 67 13.21 -11.00 6.97
C ASP A 67 14.68 -11.10 7.36
N PHE A 68 14.92 -10.96 8.66
CA PHE A 68 16.22 -11.05 9.32
C PHE A 68 16.36 -12.34 10.14
N SER A 69 15.43 -13.30 10.00
CA SER A 69 15.40 -14.53 10.81
C SER A 69 16.70 -15.35 10.75
N ALA A 70 17.41 -15.26 9.62
CA ALA A 70 18.68 -15.95 9.37
C ALA A 70 19.91 -15.03 9.41
N MET A 71 19.77 -13.80 9.93
CA MET A 71 20.86 -12.83 10.03
C MET A 71 21.35 -12.70 11.47
N ALA A 72 22.67 -12.73 11.65
CA ALA A 72 23.30 -12.32 12.90
C ALA A 72 23.56 -10.81 12.88
N TYR A 73 23.03 -10.09 13.85
CA TYR A 73 23.20 -8.64 13.98
C TYR A 73 23.27 -8.22 15.45
N GLN A 74 24.27 -7.42 15.78
CA GLN A 74 24.50 -6.95 17.16
C GLN A 74 24.43 -5.43 17.28
N TRP A 75 25.03 -4.68 16.36
CA TRP A 75 25.00 -3.23 16.32
C TRP A 75 25.58 -2.71 14.99
N GLY A 76 25.09 -1.60 14.46
CA GLY A 76 25.58 -1.01 13.21
C GLY A 76 25.01 0.37 12.89
N ASP A 77 25.84 1.26 12.33
CA ASP A 77 25.50 2.67 12.11
C ASP A 77 24.39 2.88 11.06
N MET A 78 24.27 1.97 10.11
CA MET A 78 23.51 2.20 8.88
C MET A 78 22.36 1.22 8.63
N LEU A 79 22.12 0.23 9.50
CA LEU A 79 21.07 -0.77 9.24
C LEU A 79 19.68 -0.14 9.14
N GLY A 80 19.43 0.94 9.90
CA GLY A 80 18.16 1.66 9.89
C GLY A 80 17.68 2.12 8.51
N LYS A 81 18.61 2.37 7.56
CA LYS A 81 18.22 2.79 6.20
C LYS A 81 17.48 1.70 5.42
N VAL A 82 17.78 0.43 5.70
CA VAL A 82 17.14 -0.74 5.07
C VAL A 82 15.68 -0.84 5.51
N LEU A 83 15.37 -0.38 6.73
CA LEU A 83 14.05 -0.48 7.37
C LEU A 83 13.03 0.54 6.84
N ASN A 84 13.46 1.48 6.00
CA ASN A 84 12.57 2.49 5.44
C ASN A 84 11.54 1.86 4.49
N VAL A 85 10.25 2.07 4.77
CA VAL A 85 9.17 1.68 3.87
C VAL A 85 9.35 2.31 2.48
N PRO A 86 8.88 1.66 1.39
CA PRO A 86 8.86 2.28 0.07
C PRO A 86 8.14 3.63 0.04
N ASP A 87 8.68 4.59 -0.71
CA ASP A 87 8.21 5.99 -0.73
C ASP A 87 6.72 6.13 -1.12
N ARG A 88 6.22 5.23 -1.98
CA ARG A 88 4.80 5.19 -2.39
C ARG A 88 3.83 4.96 -1.23
N TRP A 89 4.30 4.44 -0.10
CA TRP A 89 3.49 4.19 1.10
C TRP A 89 3.67 5.24 2.18
N ARG A 90 4.47 6.30 1.94
CA ARG A 90 4.73 7.34 2.94
C ARG A 90 3.46 8.05 3.43
N ALA A 91 2.42 8.11 2.60
CA ALA A 91 1.12 8.70 2.95
C ALA A 91 0.13 7.71 3.58
N LEU A 92 0.46 6.42 3.68
CA LEU A 92 -0.38 5.42 4.31
C LEU A 92 -0.15 5.46 5.82
N GLU A 93 -1.23 5.57 6.58
CA GLU A 93 -1.20 5.45 8.04
C GLU A 93 -0.71 4.06 8.48
N GLU A 94 -1.18 3.02 7.78
CA GLU A 94 -0.79 1.63 8.01
C GLU A 94 -0.19 1.03 6.74
N PRO A 95 1.12 1.20 6.51
CA PRO A 95 1.78 0.61 5.35
C PRO A 95 1.75 -0.93 5.45
N PRO A 96 1.54 -1.64 4.32
CA PRO A 96 1.57 -3.10 4.25
C PRO A 96 3.02 -3.62 4.31
N PHE A 97 3.62 -3.46 5.49
CA PHE A 97 5.02 -3.72 5.76
C PHE A 97 5.18 -4.44 7.09
N ALA A 98 6.06 -5.43 7.16
CA ALA A 98 6.41 -6.13 8.38
C ALA A 98 7.89 -6.55 8.41
N ILE A 99 8.37 -6.83 9.60
CA ILE A 99 9.69 -7.41 9.85
C ILE A 99 9.54 -8.81 10.44
N VAL A 100 10.39 -9.74 10.00
CA VAL A 100 10.64 -10.99 10.71
C VAL A 100 12.01 -10.93 11.36
N GLU A 101 12.09 -11.18 12.66
CA GLU A 101 13.34 -11.18 13.43
C GLU A 101 13.77 -12.58 13.86
N GLY A 102 15.09 -12.81 13.90
CA GLY A 102 15.69 -14.03 14.42
C GLY A 102 16.26 -13.85 15.81
N ALA A 103 16.53 -14.95 16.50
CA ALA A 103 17.13 -14.94 17.84
C ALA A 103 18.47 -14.17 17.89
N ASP A 104 19.26 -14.25 16.81
CA ASP A 104 20.58 -13.64 16.71
C ASP A 104 20.58 -12.15 16.31
N CYS A 105 19.40 -11.56 16.06
CA CYS A 105 19.26 -10.13 15.77
C CYS A 105 18.23 -9.41 16.63
N LYS A 106 17.29 -10.13 17.26
CA LYS A 106 16.13 -9.58 17.99
C LYS A 106 16.48 -8.43 18.95
N GLY A 107 17.43 -8.65 19.85
CA GLY A 107 17.80 -7.63 20.85
C GLY A 107 18.34 -6.35 20.20
N ALA A 108 19.26 -6.52 19.25
CA ALA A 108 19.89 -5.41 18.54
C ALA A 108 18.94 -4.67 17.61
N LEU A 109 18.07 -5.39 16.90
CA LEU A 109 17.10 -4.82 15.97
C LEU A 109 16.05 -4.00 16.72
N ARG A 110 15.55 -4.51 17.86
CA ARG A 110 14.61 -3.76 18.71
C ARG A 110 15.24 -2.53 19.34
N SER A 111 16.50 -2.63 19.79
CA SER A 111 17.24 -1.46 20.29
C SER A 111 17.45 -0.41 19.20
N LEU A 112 17.85 -0.80 17.99
CA LEU A 112 17.93 0.11 16.84
C LEU A 112 16.60 0.82 16.56
N LEU A 113 15.49 0.09 16.60
CA LEU A 113 14.17 0.67 16.34
C LEU A 113 13.74 1.68 17.42
N VAL A 114 13.91 1.32 18.70
CA VAL A 114 13.43 2.15 19.82
C VAL A 114 14.41 3.28 20.14
N ASP A 115 15.70 2.96 20.27
CA ASP A 115 16.69 3.90 20.80
C ASP A 115 17.24 4.85 19.71
N ASP A 116 17.47 4.34 18.50
CA ASP A 116 18.10 5.12 17.42
C ASP A 116 17.09 5.71 16.44
N LEU A 117 15.98 5.00 16.21
CA LEU A 117 14.92 5.41 15.28
C LEU A 117 13.66 5.97 15.97
N ASP A 118 13.67 6.05 17.31
CA ASP A 118 12.64 6.68 18.15
C ASP A 118 11.22 6.07 17.96
N TRP A 119 11.15 4.76 17.67
CA TRP A 119 9.88 4.04 17.63
C TRP A 119 9.39 3.72 19.04
N ASP A 120 8.08 3.85 19.27
CA ASP A 120 7.47 3.42 20.52
C ASP A 120 7.52 1.90 20.63
N ALA A 121 8.19 1.40 21.68
CA ALA A 121 8.32 -0.03 21.96
C ALA A 121 6.98 -0.76 22.10
N SER A 122 5.91 -0.05 22.47
CA SER A 122 4.54 -0.59 22.55
C SER A 122 3.83 -0.68 21.19
N SER A 123 4.43 -0.10 20.14
CA SER A 123 3.88 0.00 18.78
C SER A 123 4.58 -0.89 17.73
N LEU A 124 5.35 -1.89 18.18
CA LEU A 124 6.07 -2.83 17.30
C LEU A 124 5.23 -4.06 16.91
N ASP A 125 3.94 -3.86 16.66
CA ASP A 125 2.98 -4.93 16.30
C ASP A 125 3.21 -5.52 14.89
N TRP A 126 4.12 -4.92 14.13
CA TRP A 126 4.54 -5.28 12.79
C TRP A 126 5.86 -6.06 12.74
N ILE A 127 6.39 -6.48 13.91
CA ILE A 127 7.57 -7.33 14.04
C ILE A 127 7.16 -8.71 14.55
N PHE A 128 7.62 -9.75 13.87
CA PHE A 128 7.24 -11.13 14.15
C PHE A 128 8.46 -12.04 14.23
N GLU A 129 8.35 -13.15 14.94
CA GLU A 129 9.33 -14.25 14.89
C GLU A 129 8.93 -15.30 13.83
N ASP A 130 7.67 -15.28 13.40
CA ASP A 130 7.10 -16.22 12.46
C ASP A 130 6.71 -15.52 11.14
N VAL A 131 7.09 -16.15 10.03
CA VAL A 131 6.88 -15.61 8.68
C VAL A 131 5.41 -15.64 8.28
N ASP A 132 4.66 -16.66 8.69
CA ASP A 132 3.24 -16.77 8.35
C ASP A 132 2.43 -15.69 9.10
N GLN A 133 2.75 -15.38 10.35
CA GLN A 133 2.15 -14.26 11.08
C GLN A 133 2.44 -12.91 10.41
N ALA A 134 3.70 -12.65 10.04
CA ALA A 134 4.07 -11.43 9.31
C ALA A 134 3.31 -11.32 7.98
N ARG A 135 3.15 -12.44 7.29
CA ARG A 135 2.39 -12.50 6.04
C ARG A 135 0.92 -12.19 6.25
N GLU A 136 0.26 -12.83 7.20
CA GLU A 136 -1.15 -12.56 7.51
C GLU A 136 -1.37 -11.08 7.82
N PHE A 137 -0.50 -10.48 8.63
CA PHE A 137 -0.54 -9.08 8.96
C PHE A 137 -0.42 -8.16 7.73
N VAL A 138 0.56 -8.40 6.86
CA VAL A 138 0.77 -7.61 5.65
C VAL A 138 -0.42 -7.76 4.69
N GLU A 139 -0.91 -8.98 4.48
CA GLU A 139 -2.05 -9.25 3.59
C GLU A 139 -3.35 -8.58 4.08
N LEU A 140 -3.57 -8.51 5.40
CA LEU A 140 -4.68 -7.75 5.98
C LEU A 140 -4.58 -6.26 5.66
N ARG A 141 -3.39 -5.68 5.78
CA ARG A 141 -3.17 -4.25 5.44
C ARG A 141 -3.33 -3.97 3.95
N ILE A 142 -2.87 -4.88 3.08
CA ILE A 142 -3.12 -4.78 1.62
C ILE A 142 -4.62 -4.69 1.35
N THR A 143 -5.39 -5.63 1.91
CA THR A 143 -6.85 -5.69 1.71
C THR A 143 -7.54 -4.44 2.27
N LYS A 144 -7.17 -3.99 3.47
CA LYS A 144 -7.72 -2.77 4.09
C LYS A 144 -7.46 -1.54 3.23
N ASN A 145 -6.24 -1.38 2.72
CA ASN A 145 -5.85 -0.25 1.89
C ASN A 145 -6.57 -0.27 0.53
N ALA A 146 -6.72 -1.44 -0.10
CA ALA A 146 -7.48 -1.59 -1.34
C ALA A 146 -8.96 -1.22 -1.16
N ASN A 147 -9.60 -1.70 -0.09
CA ASN A 147 -10.99 -1.37 0.22
C ASN A 147 -11.18 0.12 0.50
N MET A 148 -10.27 0.73 1.26
CA MET A 148 -10.32 2.16 1.55
C MET A 148 -10.17 3.00 0.28
N PHE A 149 -9.27 2.60 -0.63
CA PHE A 149 -9.11 3.27 -1.91
C PHE A 149 -10.36 3.15 -2.78
N GLN A 150 -10.97 1.96 -2.87
CA GLN A 150 -12.21 1.76 -3.62
C GLN A 150 -13.36 2.62 -3.06
N LEU A 151 -13.53 2.64 -1.73
CA LEU A 151 -14.52 3.49 -1.06
C LEU A 151 -14.31 4.98 -1.36
N GLN A 152 -13.06 5.45 -1.41
CA GLN A 152 -12.74 6.83 -1.75
C GLN A 152 -13.06 7.15 -3.22
N LEU A 153 -12.81 6.23 -4.14
CA LEU A 153 -13.16 6.37 -5.55
C LEU A 153 -14.69 6.43 -5.73
N ASP A 154 -15.41 5.53 -5.08
CA ASP A 154 -16.88 5.50 -5.12
C ASP A 154 -17.46 6.79 -4.54
N ARG A 155 -16.92 7.27 -3.41
CA ARG A 155 -17.34 8.56 -2.82
C ARG A 155 -17.10 9.73 -3.78
N LYS A 156 -15.92 9.79 -4.42
CA LYS A 156 -15.62 10.85 -5.40
C LYS A 156 -16.56 10.79 -6.60
N ARG A 157 -16.89 9.59 -7.06
CA ARG A 157 -17.87 9.38 -8.15
C ARG A 157 -19.26 9.85 -7.74
N ASP A 158 -19.70 9.52 -6.52
CA ASP A 158 -20.99 9.95 -5.99
C ASP A 158 -21.06 11.47 -5.76
N GLU A 159 -19.98 12.07 -5.26
CA GLU A 159 -19.83 13.52 -5.12
C GLU A 159 -19.93 14.22 -6.48
N ALA A 160 -19.24 13.69 -7.51
CA ALA A 160 -19.32 14.21 -8.87
C ALA A 160 -20.72 14.05 -9.48
N ALA A 161 -21.37 12.91 -9.28
CA ALA A 161 -22.74 12.65 -9.71
C ALA A 161 -23.72 13.63 -9.05
N LEU A 162 -23.61 13.83 -7.73
CA LEU A 162 -24.45 14.75 -6.98
C LEU A 162 -24.23 16.22 -7.41
N ALA A 163 -22.97 16.61 -7.65
CA ALA A 163 -22.65 17.94 -8.15
C ALA A 163 -23.30 18.18 -9.53
N PHE A 164 -23.18 17.21 -10.44
CA PHE A 164 -23.82 17.28 -11.75
C PHE A 164 -25.35 17.34 -11.64
N TRP A 165 -25.95 16.49 -10.80
CA TRP A 165 -27.40 16.49 -10.56
C TRP A 165 -27.92 17.83 -10.05
N LYS A 166 -27.18 18.48 -9.16
CA LYS A 166 -27.51 19.83 -8.64
C LYS A 166 -27.44 20.89 -9.74
N MET A 167 -26.49 20.79 -10.67
CA MET A 167 -26.34 21.74 -11.78
C MET A 167 -27.49 21.68 -12.79
N LEU A 168 -28.20 20.55 -12.93
CA LEU A 168 -29.33 20.42 -13.87
C LEU A 168 -30.51 21.35 -13.56
N GLY A 169 -30.58 21.90 -12.33
CA GLY A 169 -31.68 22.76 -11.90
C GLY A 169 -33.00 22.01 -11.74
N GLU A 170 -34.10 22.75 -11.59
CA GLU A 170 -35.45 22.18 -11.49
C GLU A 170 -36.05 21.85 -12.87
N GLU A 171 -37.02 20.95 -12.90
CA GLU A 171 -37.84 20.73 -14.09
C GLU A 171 -38.81 21.92 -14.26
N ILE A 172 -38.99 22.41 -15.49
CA ILE A 172 -39.70 23.66 -15.79
C ILE A 172 -40.74 23.53 -16.90
N GLY A 173 -41.67 24.50 -16.93
CA GLY A 173 -42.62 24.72 -18.02
C GLY A 173 -43.78 23.72 -18.07
N PRO A 174 -44.66 23.81 -19.08
CA PRO A 174 -45.69 22.79 -19.33
C PRO A 174 -45.18 21.62 -20.18
N GLU A 175 -43.99 21.75 -20.79
CA GLU A 175 -43.44 20.79 -21.75
C GLU A 175 -42.82 19.58 -21.06
N ARG A 176 -43.20 18.39 -21.52
CA ARG A 176 -42.73 17.11 -20.97
C ARG A 176 -41.37 16.71 -21.54
N CYS A 177 -40.66 15.90 -20.77
CA CYS A 177 -39.48 15.18 -21.19
C CYS A 177 -39.73 14.41 -22.50
N ARG A 178 -38.77 14.49 -23.44
CA ARG A 178 -38.86 13.79 -24.74
C ARG A 178 -38.63 12.28 -24.66
N SER A 179 -38.08 11.77 -23.56
CA SER A 179 -37.87 10.31 -23.41
C SER A 179 -39.19 9.56 -23.49
N ALA A 180 -39.18 8.41 -24.18
CA ALA A 180 -40.37 7.60 -24.40
C ALA A 180 -40.98 7.17 -23.06
N ALA A 181 -42.30 7.28 -22.96
CA ALA A 181 -43.07 6.95 -21.74
C ALA A 181 -42.73 7.76 -20.48
N CYS A 182 -41.99 8.88 -20.59
CA CYS A 182 -41.73 9.76 -19.45
C CYS A 182 -42.83 10.81 -19.25
N THR A 183 -43.28 11.00 -18.01
CA THR A 183 -44.30 12.00 -17.64
C THR A 183 -43.74 13.25 -16.97
N ARG A 184 -42.42 13.27 -16.66
CA ARG A 184 -41.72 14.38 -16.00
C ARG A 184 -41.56 15.59 -16.93
N LEU A 185 -41.33 16.77 -16.36
CA LEU A 185 -41.11 18.00 -17.12
C LEU A 185 -39.63 18.09 -17.57
N ARG A 186 -39.36 18.86 -18.62
CA ARG A 186 -37.97 19.08 -19.08
C ARG A 186 -37.23 20.08 -18.18
N ILE A 187 -35.90 20.11 -18.24
CA ILE A 187 -35.11 21.18 -17.61
C ILE A 187 -34.88 22.36 -18.56
N LYS A 188 -34.32 23.47 -18.05
CA LYS A 188 -34.15 24.73 -18.80
C LYS A 188 -33.41 24.56 -20.13
N ASP A 189 -32.23 23.95 -20.07
CA ASP A 189 -31.29 23.87 -21.20
C ASP A 189 -31.31 22.51 -21.91
N SER A 190 -32.42 21.76 -21.78
CA SER A 190 -32.57 20.44 -22.38
C SER A 190 -34.02 20.06 -22.66
N VAL A 191 -34.21 19.11 -23.58
CA VAL A 191 -35.52 18.51 -23.91
C VAL A 191 -35.89 17.33 -23.02
N LEU A 192 -35.00 16.95 -22.11
CA LEU A 192 -35.15 15.85 -21.15
C LEU A 192 -35.36 16.38 -19.72
N CYS A 193 -36.01 15.57 -18.87
CA CYS A 193 -36.06 15.80 -17.42
C CYS A 193 -34.68 15.60 -16.79
N ARG A 194 -34.54 15.91 -15.50
CA ARG A 194 -33.27 15.76 -14.78
C ARG A 194 -32.71 14.34 -14.85
N ILE A 195 -33.56 13.33 -14.69
CA ILE A 195 -33.18 11.91 -14.73
C ILE A 195 -32.63 11.54 -16.11
N HIS A 196 -33.42 11.70 -17.16
CA HIS A 196 -33.01 11.29 -18.49
C HIS A 196 -31.86 12.14 -19.05
N HIS A 197 -31.77 13.42 -18.67
CA HIS A 197 -30.61 14.24 -19.00
C HIS A 197 -29.36 13.73 -18.29
N PHE A 198 -29.47 13.38 -17.01
CA PHE A 198 -28.38 12.77 -16.25
C PHE A 198 -27.88 11.52 -16.97
N GLU A 199 -28.79 10.59 -17.28
CA GLU A 199 -28.46 9.31 -17.91
C GLU A 199 -27.82 9.49 -19.29
N GLN A 200 -28.32 10.45 -20.08
CA GLN A 200 -27.78 10.75 -21.40
C GLN A 200 -26.34 11.26 -21.34
N ILE A 201 -26.01 12.12 -20.37
CA ILE A 201 -24.67 12.73 -20.26
C ILE A 201 -23.70 11.82 -19.51
N GLN A 202 -24.15 11.15 -18.46
CA GLN A 202 -23.32 10.29 -17.60
C GLN A 202 -23.21 8.86 -18.13
N HIS A 203 -23.94 8.52 -19.20
CA HIS A 203 -23.98 7.19 -19.81
C HIS A 203 -24.20 6.05 -18.79
N SER A 204 -24.96 6.34 -17.74
CA SER A 204 -25.23 5.44 -16.62
C SER A 204 -26.58 5.78 -16.00
N ALA A 205 -27.22 4.82 -15.33
CA ALA A 205 -28.50 5.03 -14.66
C ALA A 205 -28.40 6.16 -13.62
N CYS A 206 -29.42 7.01 -13.54
CA CYS A 206 -29.45 8.10 -12.58
C CYS A 206 -29.70 7.56 -11.16
N PRO A 207 -28.83 7.84 -10.18
CA PRO A 207 -28.99 7.32 -8.82
C PRO A 207 -30.00 8.10 -7.96
N PHE A 208 -30.61 9.18 -8.49
CA PHE A 208 -31.45 10.13 -7.75
C PHE A 208 -32.96 10.05 -8.10
N SER A 209 -33.43 8.89 -8.57
CA SER A 209 -34.79 8.69 -9.14
C SER A 209 -35.94 8.82 -8.15
#